data_AF-A0A934KNS3-F1
#
_entry.id   AF-A0A934KNS3-F1
#
_cell.length_a   1.000
_cell.length_b   1.000
_cell.length_c   1.000
_cell.angle_alpha   90.00
_cell.angle_beta   90.00
_cell.angle_gamma   90.00
#
_symmetry.space_group_name_H-M   'P 1'
#
loop_
_entity.id
_entity.type
_entity.pdbx_description
1 polymer ?
#
loop_
_entity_poly.entity_id
_entity_poly.type
_entity_poly.pdbx_seq_one_letter_code
_entity_poly.pdbx_strand_id
1 'polypeptide(L)'
;MGKDIEKQNEQLKIGVGYDHNYILNGDGLKLAATVKAPKSGIIMEVLTTEPGMQFFSGNFLNEMETRKNGSSYSKNAAFCLESQHFPDSP
;
A
#
# COMPACT_ATOMS: atom_id res chain seq x y z
N MET A 1 -9.16 -3.08 2.89
CA MET A 1 -8.05 -2.72 3.80
C MET A 1 -8.44 -3.08 5.22
N GLY A 2 -7.48 -3.60 5.99
CA GLY A 2 -7.72 -4.54 7.09
C GLY A 2 -8.31 -3.94 8.38
N LYS A 3 -8.44 -4.80 9.40
CA LYS A 3 -8.96 -4.47 10.74
C LYS A 3 -8.12 -3.45 11.50
N ASP A 4 -6.90 -3.21 11.04
CA ASP A 4 -5.87 -2.51 11.80
C ASP A 4 -5.64 -1.07 11.33
N ILE A 5 -6.17 -0.68 10.16
CA ILE A 5 -5.98 0.65 9.58
C ILE A 5 -6.62 1.77 10.42
N GLU A 6 -7.59 1.42 11.27
CA GLU A 6 -8.29 2.34 12.19
C GLU A 6 -7.80 2.22 13.64
N LYS A 7 -6.75 1.42 13.91
CA LYS A 7 -6.20 1.30 15.26
C LYS A 7 -5.70 2.65 15.77
N GLN A 8 -5.84 2.87 17.07
CA GLN A 8 -5.20 4.00 17.74
C GLN A 8 -3.68 3.79 17.76
N ASN A 9 -3.03 4.25 16.70
CA ASN A 9 -1.60 4.21 16.52
C ASN A 9 -1.16 5.58 15.99
N GLU A 10 -0.11 6.14 16.56
CA GLU A 10 0.37 7.48 16.21
C GLU A 10 0.83 7.59 14.76
N GLN A 11 1.53 6.57 14.25
CA GLN A 11 2.00 6.53 12.86
C GLN A 11 0.82 6.51 11.87
N LEU A 12 -0.24 5.75 12.17
CA LEU A 12 -1.46 5.73 11.34
C LEU A 12 -2.22 7.06 11.39
N LYS A 13 -2.15 7.80 12.50
CA LYS A 13 -2.73 9.15 12.58
C LYS A 13 -1.96 10.13 11.70
N ILE A 14 -0.63 10.10 11.75
CA ILE A 14 0.25 10.96 10.94
C ILE A 14 0.06 10.67 9.45
N GLY A 15 0.10 9.40 9.05
CA GLY A 15 -0.08 8.99 7.65
C GLY A 15 -1.53 9.00 7.16
N VAL A 16 -2.51 9.23 8.06
CA VAL A 16 -3.96 9.17 7.77
C VAL A 16 -4.39 7.79 7.23
N GLY A 17 -3.62 6.75 7.59
CA GLY A 17 -3.63 5.38 7.09
C GLY A 17 -2.19 4.85 7.01
N TYR A 18 -1.96 3.81 6.22
CA TYR A 18 -0.61 3.36 5.90
C TYR A 18 -0.01 4.23 4.82
N ASP A 19 1.16 4.79 5.10
CA ASP A 19 2.04 5.45 4.13
C ASP A 19 3.48 5.29 4.61
N HIS A 20 3.96 4.05 4.62
CA HIS A 20 5.24 3.70 5.25
C HIS A 20 6.07 2.78 4.36
N ASN A 21 7.38 2.96 4.43
CA ASN A 21 8.34 2.04 3.86
C ASN A 21 8.58 0.86 4.82
N TYR A 22 8.39 -0.35 4.32
CA TYR A 22 8.74 -1.59 5.01
C TYR A 22 10.11 -2.08 4.55
N ILE A 23 10.97 -2.43 5.49
CA ILE A 23 12.26 -3.06 5.21
C ILE A 23 12.00 -4.54 4.89
N LEU A 24 12.43 -4.97 3.70
CA LEU A 24 12.23 -6.34 3.22
C LEU A 24 13.40 -7.23 3.65
N ASN A 25 13.08 -8.38 4.22
CA ASN A 25 14.08 -9.36 4.62
C ASN A 25 14.56 -10.19 3.42
N GLY A 26 15.87 -10.41 3.34
CA GLY A 26 16.51 -11.26 2.33
C GLY A 26 17.08 -10.48 1.14
N ASP A 27 17.92 -11.18 0.37
CA ASP A 27 18.67 -10.62 -0.76
C ASP A 27 18.16 -11.17 -2.09
N GLY A 28 18.46 -10.46 -3.18
CA GLY A 28 18.02 -10.83 -4.53
C GLY A 28 16.50 -10.80 -4.68
N LEU A 29 15.98 -11.55 -5.65
CA LEU A 29 14.55 -11.61 -5.93
C LEU A 29 13.82 -12.39 -4.82
N LYS A 30 12.91 -11.72 -4.13
CA LYS A 30 12.17 -12.28 -2.99
C LYS A 30 10.70 -11.86 -3.00
N LEU A 31 9.85 -12.67 -2.36
CA LEU A 31 8.45 -12.35 -2.15
C LEU A 31 8.34 -11.24 -1.09
N ALA A 32 7.84 -10.07 -1.49
CA ALA A 32 7.72 -8.90 -0.64
C ALA A 32 6.31 -8.71 -0.07
N ALA A 33 5.28 -9.01 -0.85
CA ALA A 33 3.90 -8.86 -0.42
C ALA A 33 2.97 -9.88 -1.10
N THR A 34 1.93 -10.27 -0.37
CA THR A 34 0.79 -11.02 -0.91
C THR A 34 -0.49 -10.29 -0.56
N VAL A 35 -1.26 -9.92 -1.57
CA VAL A 35 -2.60 -9.33 -1.41
C VAL A 35 -3.65 -10.37 -1.77
N LYS A 36 -4.61 -10.57 -0.89
CA LYS A 36 -5.75 -11.47 -1.11
C LYS A 36 -7.03 -10.64 -1.10
N ALA A 37 -7.86 -10.80 -2.13
CA ALA A 37 -9.18 -10.18 -2.25
C ALA A 37 -10.28 -11.24 -2.06
N PRO A 38 -10.80 -11.45 -0.83
CA PRO A 38 -11.70 -12.58 -0.54
C PRO A 38 -12.97 -12.60 -1.37
N LYS A 39 -13.48 -11.42 -1.76
CA LYS A 39 -14.73 -11.30 -2.55
C LYS A 39 -14.58 -11.82 -3.98
N SER A 40 -13.45 -11.56 -4.63
CA SER A 40 -13.19 -11.99 -6.01
C SER A 40 -12.37 -13.26 -6.09
N GLY A 41 -11.70 -13.65 -5.00
CA GLY A 41 -10.73 -14.75 -4.98
C GLY A 41 -9.37 -14.40 -5.60
N ILE A 42 -9.18 -13.16 -6.07
CA ILE A 42 -7.92 -12.73 -6.68
C ILE A 42 -6.82 -12.68 -5.62
N ILE A 43 -5.65 -13.21 -6.00
CA ILE A 43 -4.41 -13.13 -5.23
C ILE A 43 -3.37 -12.43 -6.10
N MET A 44 -2.67 -11.47 -5.52
CA MET A 44 -1.54 -10.79 -6.14
C MET A 44 -0.30 -11.00 -5.28
N GLU A 45 0.76 -11.51 -5.89
CA GLU A 45 2.07 -11.67 -5.25
C GLU A 45 3.04 -10.70 -5.90
N VAL A 46 3.80 -9.98 -5.07
CA VAL A 46 4.81 -9.01 -5.53
C VAL A 46 6.17 -9.56 -5.15
N LEU A 47 6.96 -9.90 -6.16
CA LEU A 47 8.36 -10.24 -6.02
C LEU A 47 9.20 -9.03 -6.43
N THR A 48 10.27 -8.74 -5.68
CA THR A 48 11.18 -7.65 -6.00
C THR A 48 12.60 -7.95 -5.56
N THR A 49 13.57 -7.30 -6.19
CA THR A 49 14.97 -7.27 -5.76
C THR A 49 15.26 -6.13 -4.78
N GLU A 50 14.36 -5.15 -4.68
CA GLU A 50 14.52 -3.95 -3.87
C GLU A 50 14.62 -4.27 -2.37
N PRO A 51 15.31 -3.43 -1.58
CA PRO A 51 15.43 -3.63 -0.13
C PRO A 51 14.19 -3.14 0.64
N GLY A 52 13.36 -2.28 0.04
CA GLY A 52 12.19 -1.67 0.67
C GLY A 52 10.92 -1.78 -0.17
N MET A 53 9.78 -1.55 0.49
CA MET A 53 8.49 -1.40 -0.15
C MET A 53 7.64 -0.35 0.56
N GLN A 54 7.26 0.72 -0.14
CA GLN A 54 6.24 1.64 0.34
C GLN A 54 4.87 0.96 0.23
N PHE A 55 4.13 0.94 1.34
CA PHE A 55 2.71 0.61 1.32
C PHE A 55 1.89 1.87 1.61
N PHE A 56 1.22 2.36 0.57
CA PHE A 56 0.29 3.49 0.65
C PHE A 56 -1.14 2.98 0.50
N SER A 57 -1.99 3.22 1.49
CA SER A 57 -3.38 2.73 1.50
C SER A 57 -4.40 3.67 0.85
N GLY A 58 -3.98 4.60 0.00
CA GLY A 58 -4.91 5.48 -0.72
C GLY A 58 -5.54 6.55 0.18
N ASN A 59 -4.80 7.01 1.20
CA ASN A 59 -5.31 7.81 2.32
C ASN A 59 -5.85 9.19 1.88
N PHE A 60 -5.29 9.71 0.79
CA PHE A 60 -5.57 11.03 0.24
C PHE A 60 -6.44 10.98 -1.03
N LEU A 61 -6.87 9.80 -1.47
CA LEU A 61 -7.85 9.69 -2.53
C LEU A 61 -9.14 10.35 -2.05
N ASN A 62 -9.60 11.33 -2.82
CA ASN A 62 -10.83 12.06 -2.55
C ASN A 62 -11.72 11.99 -3.78
N GLU A 63 -13.03 12.09 -3.55
CA GLU A 63 -14.04 11.88 -4.59
C GLU A 63 -14.03 12.95 -5.70
N MET A 64 -13.08 13.91 -5.66
CA MET A 64 -12.88 14.89 -6.72
C MET A 64 -12.20 14.27 -7.96
N GLU A 65 -11.49 13.15 -7.80
CA GLU A 65 -10.89 12.46 -8.93
C GLU A 65 -11.88 11.49 -9.59
N THR A 66 -12.27 11.84 -10.82
CA THR A 66 -13.16 11.02 -11.65
C THR A 66 -12.38 9.88 -12.30
N ARG A 67 -12.82 8.65 -12.05
CA ARG A 67 -12.38 7.44 -12.76
C ARG A 67 -12.71 7.57 -14.26
N LYS A 68 -12.01 6.77 -15.07
CA LYS A 68 -12.27 6.66 -16.53
C LYS A 68 -13.73 6.32 -16.88
N ASN A 69 -14.49 5.72 -15.98
CA ASN A 69 -15.90 5.36 -16.18
C ASN A 69 -16.91 6.33 -15.54
N GLY A 70 -16.47 7.50 -15.06
CA GLY A 70 -17.34 8.51 -14.45
C GLY A 70 -17.65 8.31 -12.96
N SER A 71 -17.19 7.21 -12.34
CA SER A 71 -17.27 7.05 -10.87
C SER A 71 -16.13 7.80 -10.16
N SER A 72 -16.16 7.94 -8.84
CA SER A 72 -15.10 8.60 -8.06
C SER A 72 -14.23 7.60 -7.27
N TYR A 73 -13.04 8.02 -6.83
CA TYR A 73 -12.25 7.28 -5.84
C TYR A 73 -12.54 7.83 -4.44
N SER A 74 -13.15 7.01 -3.58
CA SER A 74 -13.24 7.33 -2.17
C SER A 74 -11.91 7.08 -1.46
N LYS A 75 -11.76 7.66 -0.26
CA LYS A 75 -10.63 7.36 0.62
C LYS A 75 -10.49 5.84 0.81
N ASN A 76 -9.25 5.34 0.68
CA ASN A 76 -8.91 3.92 0.80
C ASN A 76 -9.53 3.01 -0.29
N ALA A 77 -9.99 3.57 -1.42
CA ALA A 77 -10.53 2.79 -2.53
C ALA A 77 -9.48 1.96 -3.30
N ALA A 78 -8.21 2.34 -3.19
CA ALA A 78 -7.08 1.67 -3.81
C ALA A 78 -5.85 1.73 -2.88
N PHE A 79 -4.80 1.00 -3.23
CA PHE A 79 -3.52 1.01 -2.52
C PHE A 79 -2.37 0.87 -3.52
N CYS A 80 -1.17 1.27 -3.09
CA CYS A 80 0.07 1.09 -3.83
C CYS A 80 1.02 0.16 -3.07
N LEU A 81 1.81 -0.61 -3.81
CA LEU A 81 2.94 -1.41 -3.33
C LEU A 81 4.15 -1.02 -4.17
N GLU A 82 4.93 -0.06 -3.70
CA GLU A 82 6.01 0.56 -4.47
C GLU A 82 7.32 -0.06 -4.01
N SER A 83 7.90 -0.94 -4.82
CA SER A 83 9.22 -1.50 -4.55
C SER A 83 10.30 -0.45 -4.80
N GLN A 84 11.15 -0.21 -3.81
CA GLN A 84 12.09 0.91 -3.83
C GLN A 84 13.27 0.70 -2.87
N HIS A 85 14.30 1.53 -3.02
CA HIS A 85 15.25 1.80 -1.95
C HIS A 85 14.58 2.59 -0.82
N PHE A 86 15.25 2.76 0.31
CA PHE A 86 14.66 3.46 1.44
C PHE A 86 14.44 4.94 1.11
N PRO A 87 13.33 5.56 1.55
CA PRO A 87 13.16 7.00 1.43
C PRO A 87 14.35 7.73 2.04
N ASP A 88 14.83 8.77 1.35
CA ASP A 88 15.98 9.58 1.77
C ASP A 88 17.32 8.80 1.83
N SER A 89 17.43 7.67 1.12
CA SER A 89 18.73 7.03 0.87
C SER A 89 19.48 7.69 -0.32
N PRO A 90 20.82 7.78 -0.28
CA PRO A 90 21.63 8.32 -1.38
C PRO A 90 21.49 7.58 -2.72
#